data_AF-A0A0B1SBJ6-F1
#
_entry.id   AF-A0A0B1SBJ6-F1
#
_cell.length_a   1.000
_cell.length_b   1.000
_cell.length_c   1.000
_cell.angle_alpha   90.00
_cell.angle_beta   90.00
_cell.angle_gamma   90.00
#
_symmetry.space_group_name_H-M   'P 1'
#
loop_
_entity.id
_entity.type
_entity.pdbx_description
1 polymer ?
#
loop_
_entity_poly.entity_id
_entity_poly.type
_entity_poly.pdbx_seq_one_letter_code
_entity_poly.pdbx_strand_id
1 'polypeptide(L)'
;MESFQPCAIVLQCGADSLVGDRLGCFNLTLKGHGKCVAFLKKFGIPLMLVGGGGYTIRNVSRCWTYETSVAVDTEIANELPYNDYFEYFGPDFKLHIEKSNMTNQNTQDYLEKTMTRLFENLRELPYAPSVQMQPIPPDSIYVPEKSLLEDHSNPDVSFEFSK
;
A
#
# COMPACT_ATOMS: atom_id res chain seq x y z
N MET A 1 15.68 -2.10 -7.69
CA MET A 1 15.35 -1.44 -8.96
C MET A 1 16.44 -1.66 -9.99
N GLU A 2 17.72 -1.42 -9.65
CA GLU A 2 18.87 -1.70 -10.53
C GLU A 2 19.01 -3.19 -10.90
N SER A 3 19.04 -4.11 -9.92
CA SER A 3 19.19 -5.53 -10.21
C SER A 3 17.91 -6.15 -10.78
N PHE A 4 16.77 -6.02 -10.07
CA PHE A 4 15.53 -6.71 -10.46
C PHE A 4 14.79 -6.08 -11.65
N GLN A 5 14.96 -4.78 -11.94
CA GLN A 5 14.34 -4.10 -13.11
C GLN A 5 12.85 -4.45 -13.36
N PRO A 6 11.95 -4.23 -12.39
CA PRO A 6 10.54 -4.58 -12.56
C PRO A 6 9.85 -3.70 -13.61
N CYS A 7 8.84 -4.23 -14.30
CA CYS A 7 7.94 -3.46 -15.16
C CYS A 7 6.69 -2.93 -14.44
N ALA A 8 6.39 -3.44 -13.24
CA ALA A 8 5.33 -2.99 -12.36
C ALA A 8 5.70 -3.27 -10.90
N ILE A 9 5.18 -2.46 -9.96
CA ILE A 9 5.39 -2.59 -8.53
C ILE A 9 4.05 -2.80 -7.84
N VAL A 10 3.96 -3.79 -6.97
CA VAL A 10 2.86 -3.93 -6.02
C VAL A 10 3.41 -3.64 -4.63
N LEU A 11 2.92 -2.58 -4.00
CA LEU A 11 3.33 -2.16 -2.66
C LEU A 11 2.20 -2.45 -1.67
N GLN A 12 2.49 -3.35 -0.73
CA GLN A 12 1.61 -3.66 0.40
C GLN A 12 1.87 -2.63 1.52
N CYS A 13 0.88 -1.78 1.79
CA CYS A 13 0.92 -0.68 2.75
C CYS A 13 0.30 -1.11 4.10
N GLY A 14 0.86 -2.16 4.72
CA GLY A 14 0.44 -2.60 6.05
C GLY A 14 0.65 -1.51 7.10
N ALA A 15 -0.43 -1.15 7.80
CA ALA A 15 -0.45 -0.08 8.81
C ALA A 15 -0.20 -0.61 10.24
N ASP A 16 0.05 -1.90 10.42
CA ASP A 16 0.45 -2.51 11.70
C ASP A 16 1.88 -2.14 12.12
N SER A 17 2.70 -1.62 11.21
CA SER A 17 4.03 -1.07 11.53
C SER A 17 3.99 0.33 12.17
N LEU A 18 2.81 0.94 12.32
CA LEU A 18 2.64 2.24 12.93
C LEU A 18 2.80 2.18 14.46
N VAL A 19 3.22 3.31 15.04
CA VAL A 19 3.22 3.50 16.49
C VAL A 19 1.82 3.31 17.08
N GLY A 20 1.78 2.56 18.19
CA GLY A 20 0.53 2.32 18.92
C GLY A 20 -0.45 1.42 18.19
N ASP A 21 0.01 0.61 17.24
CA ASP A 21 -0.77 -0.52 16.76
C ASP A 21 -1.04 -1.54 17.89
N ARG A 22 -2.14 -2.29 17.79
CA ARG A 22 -2.52 -3.27 18.82
C ARG A 22 -1.66 -4.54 18.78
N LEU A 23 -1.18 -4.94 17.60
CA LEU A 23 -0.37 -6.15 17.42
C LEU A 23 1.08 -5.82 17.06
N GLY A 24 1.30 -4.77 16.26
CA GLY A 24 2.63 -4.32 15.89
C GLY A 24 3.40 -3.66 17.03
N CYS A 25 4.71 -3.82 17.01
CA CYS A 25 5.64 -3.29 18.02
C CYS A 25 6.61 -2.24 17.46
N PHE A 26 6.29 -1.65 16.31
CA PHE A 26 7.11 -0.62 15.68
C PHE A 26 6.70 0.77 16.17
N ASN A 27 7.53 1.78 15.84
CA ASN A 27 7.36 3.16 16.29
C ASN A 27 7.32 4.14 15.09
N LEU A 28 6.71 3.74 13.96
CA LEU A 28 6.61 4.57 12.76
C LEU A 28 5.43 5.55 12.86
N THR A 29 5.64 6.77 12.38
CA THR A 29 4.55 7.74 12.16
C THR A 29 4.02 7.63 10.74
N LEU A 30 2.85 8.20 10.48
CA LEU A 30 2.27 8.37 9.15
C LEU A 30 3.27 8.95 8.12
N LYS A 31 4.01 9.99 8.53
CA LYS A 31 5.01 10.63 7.67
C LYS A 31 6.17 9.69 7.35
N GLY A 32 6.60 8.88 8.33
CA GLY A 32 7.65 7.89 8.13
C GLY A 32 7.20 6.76 7.20
N HIS A 33 5.98 6.28 7.37
CA HIS A 33 5.38 5.22 6.56
C HIS A 33 5.14 5.69 5.12
N GLY A 34 4.49 6.85 4.92
CA GLY A 34 4.26 7.44 3.60
C GLY A 34 5.53 7.84 2.82
N LYS A 35 6.70 7.96 3.49
CA LYS A 35 7.98 8.12 2.78
C LYS A 35 8.33 6.89 1.93
N CYS A 36 7.90 5.69 2.32
CA CYS A 36 8.10 4.48 1.52
C CYS A 36 7.30 4.54 0.21
N VAL A 37 6.04 4.98 0.28
CA VAL A 37 5.20 5.24 -0.90
C VAL A 37 5.84 6.30 -1.80
N ALA A 38 6.23 7.44 -1.23
CA ALA A 38 6.89 8.51 -1.97
C ALA A 38 8.21 8.06 -2.62
N PHE A 39 8.97 7.18 -1.97
CA PHE A 39 10.21 6.63 -2.51
C PHE A 39 9.94 5.74 -3.74
N LEU A 40 8.98 4.83 -3.66
CA LEU A 40 8.66 3.93 -4.77
C LEU A 40 7.97 4.64 -5.93
N LYS A 41 7.13 5.63 -5.64
CA LYS A 41 6.47 6.46 -6.66
C LYS A 41 7.46 7.21 -7.55
N LYS A 42 8.60 7.67 -6.99
CA LYS A 42 9.64 8.40 -7.74
C LYS A 42 10.27 7.62 -8.89
N PHE A 43 10.16 6.30 -8.92
CA PHE A 43 10.70 5.49 -10.02
C PHE A 43 9.88 5.60 -11.31
N GLY A 44 8.65 6.13 -11.27
CA GLY A 44 7.83 6.32 -12.48
C GLY A 44 7.39 5.01 -13.16
N ILE A 45 7.40 3.90 -12.40
CA ILE A 45 6.96 2.57 -12.85
C ILE A 45 5.51 2.39 -12.40
N PRO A 46 4.64 1.69 -13.18
CA PRO A 46 3.29 1.34 -12.74
C PRO A 46 3.29 0.81 -11.30
N LEU A 47 2.58 1.50 -10.42
CA LEU A 47 2.57 1.24 -8.97
C LEU A 47 1.14 0.95 -8.51
N MET A 48 0.93 -0.24 -7.97
CA MET A 48 -0.32 -0.66 -7.33
C MET A 48 -0.14 -0.61 -5.81
N LEU A 49 -0.92 0.22 -5.14
CA LEU A 49 -0.95 0.29 -3.68
C LEU A 49 -2.08 -0.61 -3.16
N VAL A 50 -1.77 -1.47 -2.21
CA VAL A 50 -2.76 -2.32 -1.54
C VAL A 50 -2.65 -2.16 -0.03
N GLY A 51 -3.75 -2.38 0.70
CA GLY A 51 -3.75 -2.33 2.16
C GLY A 51 -3.10 -3.56 2.81
N GLY A 52 -3.63 -3.98 3.95
CA GLY A 52 -3.28 -5.22 4.64
C GLY A 52 -3.46 -5.10 6.15
N GLY A 53 -2.49 -5.55 6.94
CA GLY A 53 -2.55 -5.50 8.41
C GLY A 53 -2.69 -4.08 8.97
N GLY A 54 -3.26 -3.95 10.16
CA GLY A 54 -3.51 -2.69 10.85
C GLY A 54 -4.65 -2.82 11.85
N TYR A 55 -4.34 -2.79 13.13
CA TYR A 55 -5.24 -3.24 14.19
C TYR A 55 -5.65 -2.12 15.15
N THR A 56 -4.99 -0.96 15.08
CA THR A 56 -5.53 0.31 15.59
C THR A 56 -6.25 1.05 14.45
N ILE A 57 -7.53 0.71 14.22
CA ILE A 57 -8.32 1.15 13.04
C ILE A 57 -8.32 2.67 12.79
N ARG A 58 -8.24 3.49 13.84
CA ARG A 58 -8.17 4.96 13.74
C ARG A 58 -6.87 5.43 13.09
N ASN A 59 -5.77 4.72 13.33
CA ASN A 59 -4.48 5.03 12.73
C ASN A 59 -4.39 4.45 11.32
N VAL A 60 -5.06 3.32 11.05
CA VAL A 60 -5.17 2.75 9.70
C VAL A 60 -5.84 3.72 8.75
N SER A 61 -7.01 4.26 9.13
CA SER A 61 -7.74 5.23 8.29
C SER A 61 -6.93 6.50 8.04
N ARG A 62 -6.26 7.02 9.09
CA ARG A 62 -5.31 8.14 8.96
C ARG A 62 -4.18 7.82 7.98
N CYS A 63 -3.57 6.64 8.10
CA CYS A 63 -2.43 6.21 7.29
C CYS A 63 -2.78 6.14 5.81
N TRP A 64 -3.80 5.38 5.47
CA TRP A 64 -4.19 5.19 4.07
C TRP A 64 -4.75 6.48 3.45
N THR A 65 -5.41 7.34 4.24
CA THR A 65 -5.79 8.69 3.77
C THR A 65 -4.56 9.52 3.40
N TYR A 66 -3.54 9.52 4.26
CA TYR A 66 -2.29 10.25 4.01
C TYR A 66 -1.48 9.65 2.85
N GLU A 67 -1.34 8.32 2.78
CA GLU A 67 -0.65 7.65 1.68
C GLU A 67 -1.36 7.84 0.34
N THR A 68 -2.69 7.94 0.34
CA THR A 68 -3.46 8.31 -0.87
C THR A 68 -3.11 9.72 -1.31
N SER A 69 -3.01 10.67 -0.37
CA SER A 69 -2.58 12.05 -0.66
C SER A 69 -1.18 12.09 -1.27
N VAL A 70 -0.25 11.25 -0.78
CA VAL A 70 1.09 11.07 -1.37
C VAL A 70 0.99 10.47 -2.78
N ALA A 71 0.12 9.50 -2.99
CA ALA A 71 -0.07 8.86 -4.30
C ALA A 71 -0.60 9.85 -5.34
N VAL A 72 -1.44 10.81 -4.96
CA VAL A 72 -2.00 11.84 -5.87
C VAL A 72 -1.27 13.19 -5.83
N ASP A 73 -0.09 13.27 -5.19
CA ASP A 73 0.69 14.52 -5.03
C ASP A 73 -0.11 15.70 -4.48
N THR A 74 -0.98 15.44 -3.51
CA THR A 74 -1.84 16.46 -2.90
C THR A 74 -1.51 16.62 -1.41
N GLU A 75 -1.24 17.85 -1.02
CA GLU A 75 -1.11 18.21 0.40
C GLU A 75 -2.49 18.28 1.05
N ILE A 76 -2.60 17.71 2.25
CA ILE A 76 -3.83 17.71 3.04
C ILE A 76 -3.58 18.30 4.42
N ALA A 77 -4.59 18.97 4.97
CA ALA A 77 -4.51 19.58 6.28
C ALA A 77 -4.35 18.52 7.38
N ASN A 78 -3.70 18.92 8.48
CA ASN A 78 -3.61 18.06 9.67
C ASN A 78 -4.92 18.05 10.47
N GLU A 79 -5.80 19.04 10.29
CA GLU A 79 -7.14 19.04 10.85
C GLU A 79 -8.02 18.05 10.10
N LEU A 80 -8.63 17.11 10.81
CA LEU A 80 -9.57 16.19 10.18
C LEU A 80 -10.85 16.92 9.79
N PRO A 81 -11.38 16.70 8.57
CA PRO A 81 -12.69 17.21 8.20
C PRO A 81 -13.78 16.44 8.96
N TYR A 82 -14.91 17.09 9.18
CA TYR A 82 -16.10 16.44 9.74
C TYR A 82 -16.58 15.32 8.81
N ASN A 83 -16.95 14.19 9.41
CA ASN A 83 -17.47 13.01 8.75
C ASN A 83 -18.24 12.16 9.76
N ASP A 84 -18.97 11.14 9.30
CA ASP A 84 -19.81 10.28 10.14
C ASP A 84 -19.06 9.55 11.27
N TYR A 85 -17.73 9.47 11.18
CA TYR A 85 -16.85 8.83 12.16
C TYR A 85 -15.95 9.82 12.90
N PHE A 86 -16.22 11.11 12.83
CA PHE A 86 -15.33 12.16 13.35
C PHE A 86 -15.00 11.97 14.84
N GLU A 87 -15.98 11.56 15.65
CA GLU A 87 -15.84 11.34 17.09
C GLU A 87 -14.83 10.23 17.43
N TYR A 88 -14.53 9.31 16.51
CA TYR A 88 -13.53 8.27 16.72
C TYR A 88 -12.12 8.85 16.91
N PHE A 89 -11.86 10.02 16.31
CA PHE A 89 -10.55 10.64 16.26
C PHE A 89 -10.28 11.62 17.41
N GLY A 90 -11.16 11.68 18.41
CA GLY A 90 -10.95 12.50 19.61
C GLY A 90 -9.80 12.00 20.50
N PRO A 91 -9.25 12.88 21.35
CA PRO A 91 -9.69 14.26 21.60
C PRO A 91 -9.06 15.32 20.69
N ASP A 92 -8.05 14.96 19.89
CA ASP A 92 -7.21 15.90 19.15
C ASP A 92 -7.72 16.19 17.73
N PHE A 93 -8.46 15.24 17.14
CA PHE A 93 -9.05 15.36 15.79
C PHE A 93 -8.01 15.69 14.70
N LYS A 94 -6.79 15.20 14.87
CA LYS A 94 -5.68 15.38 13.92
C LYS A 94 -5.45 14.15 13.05
N LEU A 95 -4.89 14.38 11.87
CA LEU A 95 -4.45 13.34 10.95
C LEU A 95 -3.18 12.66 11.43
N HIS A 96 -2.15 13.43 11.77
CA HIS A 96 -0.84 12.89 12.11
C HIS A 96 -0.77 12.37 13.55
N ILE A 97 -0.01 11.27 13.71
CA ILE A 97 0.32 10.67 14.99
C ILE A 97 1.78 10.92 15.32
N GLU A 98 2.08 11.10 16.61
CA GLU A 98 3.43 11.28 17.13
C GLU A 98 4.06 9.95 17.56
N LYS A 99 5.38 9.88 17.48
CA LYS A 99 6.15 8.73 17.98
C LYS A 99 6.01 8.60 19.49
N SER A 100 6.11 7.37 19.98
CA SER A 100 6.17 7.07 21.41
C SER A 100 7.60 7.14 21.94
N ASN A 101 7.76 7.13 23.27
CA ASN A 101 9.06 7.02 23.94
C ASN A 101 9.63 5.59 23.95
N MET A 102 9.09 4.68 23.11
CA MET A 102 9.59 3.32 22.98
C MET A 102 11.06 3.32 22.53
N THR A 103 11.91 2.62 23.28
CA THR A 103 13.33 2.47 22.97
C THR A 103 13.52 1.72 21.66
N ASN A 104 14.25 2.33 20.73
CA ASN A 104 14.66 1.67 19.50
C ASN A 104 15.81 0.69 19.79
N GLN A 105 15.54 -0.61 19.65
CA GLN A 105 16.54 -1.67 19.85
C GLN A 105 17.33 -2.00 18.58
N ASN A 106 17.01 -1.35 17.45
CA ASN A 106 17.75 -1.52 16.19
C ASN A 106 19.02 -0.66 16.22
N THR A 107 20.13 -1.26 16.64
CA THR A 107 21.44 -0.57 16.63
C THR A 107 21.95 -0.37 15.21
N GLN A 108 22.79 0.64 15.00
CA GLN A 108 23.37 0.93 13.70
C GLN A 108 24.17 -0.26 13.14
N ASP A 109 25.00 -0.89 13.98
CA ASP A 109 25.78 -2.08 13.61
C ASP A 109 24.90 -3.25 13.15
N TYR A 110 23.78 -3.49 13.82
CA TYR A 110 22.82 -4.53 13.41
C TYR A 110 22.23 -4.24 12.03
N LEU A 111 21.83 -2.98 11.77
CA LEU A 111 21.26 -2.57 10.48
C LEU A 111 22.29 -2.66 9.36
N GLU A 112 23.52 -2.23 9.58
CA GLU A 112 24.61 -2.25 8.60
C GLU A 112 25.03 -3.69 8.22
N LYS A 113 25.12 -4.57 9.22
CA LYS A 113 25.39 -6.00 8.99
C LYS A 113 24.28 -6.66 8.18
N THR A 114 23.02 -6.34 8.50
CA THR A 114 21.86 -6.85 7.76
C THR A 114 21.87 -6.33 6.32
N MET A 115 22.14 -5.03 6.13
CA MET A 115 22.22 -4.38 4.82
C MET A 115 23.31 -5.01 3.96
N THR A 116 24.51 -5.22 4.50
CA THR A 116 25.62 -5.87 3.78
C THR A 116 25.21 -7.23 3.22
N ARG A 117 24.61 -8.10 4.06
CA ARG A 117 24.13 -9.41 3.63
C ARG A 117 23.05 -9.32 2.54
N LEU A 118 22.13 -8.35 2.63
CA LEU A 118 21.11 -8.15 1.60
C LEU A 118 21.74 -7.73 0.26
N PHE A 119 22.76 -6.87 0.26
CA PHE A 119 23.45 -6.48 -0.97
C PHE A 119 24.23 -7.63 -1.60
N GLU A 120 24.82 -8.51 -0.81
CA GLU A 120 25.48 -9.73 -1.32
C GLU A 120 24.46 -10.63 -2.03
N ASN A 121 23.31 -10.91 -1.40
CA ASN A 121 22.25 -11.69 -2.02
C ASN A 121 21.72 -11.05 -3.31
N LEU A 122 21.56 -9.73 -3.34
CA LEU A 122 21.08 -9.01 -4.52
C LEU A 122 22.07 -9.04 -5.71
N ARG A 123 23.37 -9.29 -5.46
CA ARG A 123 24.38 -9.46 -6.53
C ARG A 123 24.27 -10.81 -7.23
N GLU A 124 23.74 -11.82 -6.54
CA GLU A 124 23.57 -13.17 -7.09
C GLU A 124 22.34 -13.30 -7.99
N LEU A 125 21.42 -12.33 -7.95
CA LEU A 125 20.26 -12.30 -8.82
C LEU A 125 20.68 -11.89 -10.24
N PRO A 126 20.58 -12.77 -11.26
CA PRO A 126 20.50 -12.29 -12.63
C PRO A 126 19.25 -11.40 -12.72
N TYR A 127 19.33 -10.33 -13.51
CA TYR A 127 18.21 -9.45 -13.91
C TYR A 127 16.86 -10.18 -14.01
N ALA A 128 15.73 -9.46 -13.83
CA ALA A 128 14.39 -10.07 -13.85
C ALA A 128 14.28 -11.12 -14.97
N PRO A 129 14.17 -12.43 -14.63
CA PRO A 129 13.92 -13.45 -15.63
C PRO A 129 12.53 -13.16 -16.18
N SER A 130 12.50 -12.49 -17.32
CA SER A 130 11.27 -12.13 -17.99
C SER A 130 10.69 -13.41 -18.58
N VAL A 131 9.76 -14.02 -17.85
CA VAL A 131 8.83 -14.96 -18.49
C VAL A 131 8.02 -14.12 -19.46
N GLN A 132 8.22 -14.34 -20.75
CA GLN A 132 7.46 -13.65 -21.78
C GLN A 132 5.97 -13.92 -21.55
N MET A 133 5.20 -12.86 -21.27
CA MET A 133 3.74 -12.95 -21.23
C MET A 133 3.28 -13.39 -22.61
N GLN A 134 2.78 -14.62 -22.72
CA GLN A 134 2.19 -15.12 -23.96
C GLN A 134 0.70 -14.79 -23.96
N PRO A 135 0.15 -14.33 -25.09
CA PRO A 135 -1.29 -14.17 -25.22
C PRO A 135 -1.96 -15.52 -24.97
N ILE A 136 -2.98 -15.51 -24.14
CA ILE A 136 -3.84 -16.67 -23.89
C ILE A 136 -4.51 -17.03 -25.23
N PRO A 137 -4.33 -18.27 -25.75
CA PRO A 137 -5.02 -18.69 -26.97
C PRO A 137 -6.54 -18.52 -26.81
N PRO A 138 -7.27 -18.07 -27.85
CA PRO A 138 -8.71 -17.83 -27.77
C PRO A 138 -9.51 -19.03 -27.23
N ASP A 139 -9.01 -20.25 -27.46
CA ASP A 139 -9.67 -21.50 -27.09
C ASP A 139 -9.29 -22.05 -25.70
N SER A 140 -8.43 -21.35 -24.96
CA SER A 140 -7.85 -21.88 -23.71
C SER A 140 -8.66 -21.55 -22.46
N ILE A 141 -9.71 -20.73 -22.56
CA ILE A 141 -10.67 -20.50 -21.48
C ILE A 141 -12.07 -20.86 -21.98
N TYR A 142 -12.59 -22.01 -21.54
CA TYR A 142 -14.03 -22.28 -21.66
C TYR A 142 -14.76 -21.46 -20.59
N VAL A 143 -15.17 -20.25 -20.94
CA VAL A 143 -16.05 -19.42 -20.12
C VAL A 143 -17.49 -19.66 -20.59
N PRO A 144 -18.40 -20.14 -19.73
CA PRO A 144 -19.82 -20.20 -20.07
C PRO A 144 -20.32 -18.80 -20.44
N GLU A 145 -20.87 -18.66 -21.64
CA GLU A 145 -21.27 -17.42 -22.32
C GLU A 145 -22.11 -16.43 -21.47
N LYS A 146 -22.75 -16.93 -20.40
CA LYS A 146 -23.59 -16.13 -19.48
C LYS A 146 -22.81 -15.18 -18.57
N SER A 147 -21.64 -15.56 -18.06
CA SER A 147 -20.96 -14.74 -17.05
C SER A 147 -20.34 -13.45 -17.62
N LEU A 148 -19.94 -13.47 -18.89
CA LEU A 148 -19.37 -12.31 -19.58
C LEU A 148 -20.42 -11.25 -19.93
N LEU A 149 -21.68 -11.65 -20.17
CA LEU A 149 -22.78 -10.70 -20.40
C LEU A 149 -23.11 -9.91 -19.13
N GLU A 150 -22.96 -10.51 -17.96
CA GLU A 150 -23.16 -9.85 -16.67
C GLU A 150 -21.97 -8.92 -16.34
N ASP A 151 -20.73 -9.36 -16.51
CA ASP A 151 -19.53 -8.56 -16.19
C ASP A 151 -19.25 -7.40 -17.17
N HIS A 152 -19.71 -7.50 -18.44
CA HIS A 152 -19.59 -6.42 -19.42
C HIS A 152 -20.83 -5.51 -19.48
N SER A 153 -21.82 -5.74 -18.63
CA SER A 153 -22.95 -4.82 -18.51
C SER A 153 -22.49 -3.50 -17.90
N ASN A 154 -22.94 -2.38 -18.46
CA ASN A 154 -22.66 -1.07 -17.89
C ASN A 154 -23.36 -0.99 -16.52
N PRO A 155 -22.63 -0.85 -15.40
CA PRO A 155 -23.22 -0.87 -14.06
C PRO A 155 -24.20 0.29 -13.82
N ASP A 156 -24.21 1.32 -14.67
CA ASP A 156 -25.12 2.46 -14.60
C ASP A 156 -26.42 2.27 -15.39
N VAL A 157 -26.63 1.13 -16.04
CA VAL A 157 -27.85 0.84 -16.82
C VAL A 157 -28.68 -0.22 -16.11
N SER A 158 -29.81 0.18 -15.53
CA SER A 158 -30.80 -0.75 -14.98
C SER A 158 -31.69 -1.32 -16.10
N PHE A 159 -31.78 -2.64 -16.19
CA PHE A 159 -32.76 -3.29 -17.06
C PHE A 159 -34.15 -3.20 -16.42
N GLU A 160 -35.08 -2.52 -17.09
CA GLU A 160 -36.49 -2.55 -16.70
C GLU A 160 -37.04 -3.96 -16.91
N PHE A 161 -37.36 -4.65 -15.81
CA PHE A 161 -38.14 -5.88 -15.87
C PHE A 161 -39.58 -5.53 -16.25
N SER A 162 -39.94 -5.79 -17.51
CA SER A 162 -41.34 -5.92 -17.93
C SER A 162 -41.99 -7.07 -17.16
N LYS A 163 -43.17 -6.80 -16.59
CA LYS A 163 -44.03 -7.74 -15.84
C LYS A 163 -44.27 -9.07 -16.54
#